data_AF-A0A554GMA8-F1
#
_entry.id   AF-A0A554GMA8-F1
#
_cell.length_a   1.000
_cell.length_b   1.000
_cell.length_c   1.000
_cell.angle_alpha   90.00
_cell.angle_beta   90.00
_cell.angle_gamma   90.00
#
_symmetry.space_group_name_H-M   'P 1'
#
loop_
_entity.id
_entity.type
_entity.pdbx_description
1 polymer ?
#
loop_
_entity_poly.entity_id
_entity_poly.type
_entity_poly.pdbx_seq_one_letter_code
_entity_poly.pdbx_strand_id
1 'polypeptide(L)'
;MSPLAQVFAVIAALIHVLFFFLESIAFSQPKVWRRFGLKSQADADVVKPMAFNQGFYNLFLALGVFVGVGLVHTGAVASGVAVVVFGCACMLMAALVLVSSNRHFLRASLVQGALPLLAIALVAF
;
A
#
# COMPACT_ATOMS: atom_id res chain seq x y z
N MET A 1 20.47 1.99 5.11
CA MET A 1 19.22 2.53 4.53
C MET A 1 19.14 4.00 4.84
N SER A 2 19.21 4.87 3.83
CA SER A 2 19.11 6.32 4.02
C SER A 2 17.88 6.72 4.86
N PRO A 3 17.97 7.82 5.62
CA PRO A 3 16.80 8.42 6.27
C PRO A 3 15.67 8.73 5.27
N LEU A 4 16.02 9.16 4.05
CA LEU A 4 15.05 9.51 3.02
C LEU A 4 14.27 8.28 2.53
N ALA A 5 14.93 7.14 2.33
CA ALA A 5 14.25 5.89 2.01
C ALA A 5 13.26 5.48 3.11
N GLN A 6 13.61 5.69 4.38
CA GLN A 6 12.73 5.36 5.51
C GLN A 6 11.51 6.26 5.54
N VAL A 7 11.69 7.57 5.33
CA VAL A 7 10.57 8.53 5.22
C VAL A 7 9.61 8.11 4.11
N PHE A 8 10.11 7.78 2.92
CA PHE A 8 9.25 7.33 1.82
C PHE A 8 8.55 6.00 2.12
N ALA A 9 9.24 5.04 2.74
CA ALA A 9 8.64 3.77 3.16
C ALA A 9 7.51 3.97 4.19
N VAL A 10 7.72 4.84 5.18
CA VAL A 10 6.71 5.16 6.21
C VAL A 10 5.49 5.84 5.59
N ILE A 11 5.68 6.82 4.70
CA ILE A 11 4.55 7.47 4.02
C ILE A 11 3.80 6.47 3.14
N ALA A 12 4.51 5.60 2.42
CA ALA A 12 3.89 4.52 1.64
C ALA A 12 3.04 3.59 2.52
N ALA A 13 3.57 3.15 3.66
CA ALA A 13 2.84 2.32 4.63
C ALA A 13 1.59 3.03 5.16
N LEU A 14 1.69 4.33 5.50
CA LEU A 14 0.53 5.13 5.93
C LEU A 14 -0.56 5.24 4.85
N ILE A 15 -0.18 5.37 3.58
CA ILE A 15 -1.14 5.32 2.46
C ILE A 15 -1.84 3.96 2.39
N HIS A 16 -1.14 2.86 2.67
CA HIS A 16 -1.75 1.53 2.67
C HIS A 16 -2.66 1.31 3.90
N VAL A 17 -2.35 1.92 5.04
CA VAL A 17 -3.30 2.00 6.18
C VAL A 17 -4.56 2.79 5.79
N LEU A 18 -4.40 3.87 5.01
CA LEU A 18 -5.56 4.59 4.47
C LEU A 18 -6.38 3.70 3.53
N PHE A 19 -5.76 2.90 2.64
CA PHE A 19 -6.52 1.96 1.80
C PHE A 19 -7.21 0.89 2.61
N PHE A 20 -6.56 0.31 3.63
CA PHE A 20 -7.22 -0.55 4.60
C PHE A 20 -8.49 0.09 5.17
N PHE A 21 -8.40 1.33 5.65
CA PHE A 21 -9.57 2.03 6.17
C PHE A 21 -10.68 2.19 5.11
N LEU A 22 -10.32 2.58 3.89
CA LEU A 22 -11.28 2.75 2.80
C LEU A 22 -11.94 1.44 2.38
N GLU A 23 -11.18 0.34 2.31
CA GLU A 23 -11.62 -0.95 1.77
C GLU A 23 -12.31 -1.83 2.81
N SER A 24 -11.86 -1.81 4.07
CA SER A 24 -12.41 -2.66 5.14
C SER A 24 -13.43 -1.97 6.02
N ILE A 25 -13.33 -0.65 6.23
CA ILE A 25 -14.18 0.08 7.19
C ILE A 25 -15.18 0.98 6.46
N ALA A 26 -14.70 1.87 5.60
CA ALA A 26 -15.53 2.90 4.97
C ALA A 26 -16.17 2.49 3.64
N PHE A 27 -15.93 1.26 3.16
CA PHE A 27 -16.26 0.83 1.80
C PHE A 27 -17.75 0.97 1.44
N SER A 28 -18.64 0.72 2.40
CA SER A 28 -20.10 0.86 2.19
C SER A 28 -20.55 2.29 1.91
N GLN A 29 -19.70 3.31 2.09
CA GLN A 29 -20.06 4.70 1.79
C GLN A 29 -20.01 4.98 0.28
N PRO A 30 -21.04 5.63 -0.32
CA PRO A 30 -21.06 5.96 -1.74
C PRO A 30 -19.86 6.76 -2.26
N LYS A 31 -19.29 7.63 -1.43
CA LYS A 31 -18.10 8.40 -1.79
C LYS A 31 -16.83 7.55 -1.90
N VAL A 32 -16.82 6.36 -1.29
CA VAL A 32 -15.68 5.45 -1.25
C VAL A 32 -15.77 4.44 -2.38
N TRP A 33 -16.83 3.63 -2.48
CA TRP A 33 -16.93 2.61 -3.53
C TRP A 33 -16.93 3.19 -4.94
N ARG A 34 -17.38 4.44 -5.14
CA ARG A 34 -17.25 5.15 -6.44
C ARG A 34 -15.81 5.33 -6.89
N ARG A 35 -14.86 5.47 -5.95
CA ARG A 35 -13.42 5.58 -6.26
C ARG A 35 -12.86 4.27 -6.81
N PHE A 36 -13.50 3.15 -6.49
CA PHE A 36 -13.16 1.81 -7.01
C PHE A 36 -13.91 1.48 -8.32
N GLY A 37 -14.59 2.46 -8.93
CA GLY A 37 -15.24 2.30 -10.23
C GLY A 37 -16.60 1.60 -10.19
N LEU A 38 -17.15 1.33 -9.01
CA LEU A 38 -18.49 0.74 -8.87
C LEU A 38 -19.57 1.79 -9.17
N LYS A 39 -20.70 1.34 -9.73
CA LYS A 39 -21.77 2.21 -10.23
C LYS A 39 -22.99 2.27 -9.31
N SER A 40 -23.19 1.25 -8.48
CA SER A 40 -24.35 1.14 -7.60
C SER A 40 -23.98 0.57 -6.22
N GLN A 41 -24.88 0.76 -5.25
CA GLN A 41 -24.75 0.14 -3.93
C GLN A 41 -24.82 -1.39 -4.02
N ALA A 42 -25.64 -1.93 -4.92
CA ALA A 42 -25.75 -3.38 -5.13
C ALA A 42 -24.41 -3.99 -5.58
N ASP A 43 -23.70 -3.35 -6.51
CA ASP A 43 -22.35 -3.79 -6.92
C ASP A 43 -21.36 -3.71 -5.76
N ALA A 44 -21.44 -2.65 -4.94
CA ALA A 44 -20.60 -2.48 -3.76
C ALA A 44 -20.85 -3.58 -2.73
N ASP A 45 -22.10 -3.95 -2.48
CA ASP A 45 -22.43 -4.99 -1.51
C ASP A 45 -21.93 -6.38 -1.95
N VAL A 46 -21.93 -6.65 -3.26
CA VAL A 46 -21.34 -7.88 -3.83
C VAL A 46 -19.81 -7.92 -3.68
N VAL A 47 -19.13 -6.79 -3.91
CA VAL A 47 -17.65 -6.72 -3.84
C VAL A 47 -17.13 -6.53 -2.41
N LYS A 48 -17.97 -6.09 -1.47
CA LYS A 48 -17.59 -5.74 -0.10
C LYS A 48 -16.75 -6.80 0.62
N PRO A 49 -17.05 -8.11 0.58
CA PRO A 49 -16.21 -9.10 1.25
C PRO A 49 -14.80 -9.19 0.65
N MET A 50 -14.67 -9.03 -0.67
CA MET A 50 -13.38 -9.00 -1.35
C MET A 50 -12.59 -7.74 -0.98
N ALA A 51 -13.23 -6.57 -0.99
CA ALA A 51 -12.62 -5.31 -0.58
C ALA A 51 -12.16 -5.38 0.88
N PHE A 52 -12.98 -5.94 1.77
CA PHE A 52 -12.62 -6.12 3.16
C PHE A 52 -11.33 -6.91 3.33
N ASN A 53 -11.21 -8.05 2.64
CA ASN A 53 -10.00 -8.87 2.68
C ASN A 53 -8.78 -8.13 2.08
N GLN A 54 -8.97 -7.43 0.96
CA GLN A 54 -7.93 -6.64 0.31
C GLN A 54 -7.36 -5.55 1.24
N GLY A 55 -8.23 -4.89 2.01
CA GLY A 55 -7.79 -3.92 3.00
C GLY A 55 -6.89 -4.53 4.06
N PHE A 56 -7.14 -5.76 4.51
CA PHE A 56 -6.26 -6.43 5.48
C PHE A 56 -4.91 -6.81 4.89
N TYR A 57 -4.84 -7.19 3.61
CA TYR A 57 -3.54 -7.36 2.93
C TYR A 57 -2.75 -6.04 2.93
N ASN A 58 -3.41 -4.92 2.63
CA ASN A 58 -2.80 -3.58 2.68
C ASN A 58 -2.30 -3.23 4.09
N LEU A 59 -3.09 -3.54 5.13
CA LEU A 59 -2.70 -3.33 6.53
C LEU A 59 -1.45 -4.14 6.89
N PHE A 60 -1.41 -5.43 6.55
CA PHE A 60 -0.28 -6.29 6.91
C PHE A 60 1.00 -5.92 6.17
N LEU A 61 0.90 -5.48 4.91
CA LEU A 61 2.05 -4.89 4.20
C LEU A 61 2.57 -3.64 4.91
N ALA A 62 1.67 -2.74 5.33
CA ALA A 62 2.05 -1.54 6.08
C ALA A 62 2.71 -1.87 7.42
N LEU A 63 2.14 -2.81 8.19
CA LEU A 63 2.72 -3.28 9.46
C LEU A 63 4.11 -3.89 9.25
N GLY A 64 4.29 -4.70 8.20
CA GLY A 64 5.59 -5.25 7.82
C GLY A 64 6.62 -4.12 7.59
N VAL A 65 6.26 -3.10 6.82
CA VAL A 65 7.14 -1.94 6.58
C VAL A 65 7.46 -1.19 7.87
N PHE A 66 6.49 -0.93 8.75
CA PHE A 66 6.75 -0.26 10.04
C PHE A 66 7.69 -1.08 10.92
N VAL A 67 7.50 -2.39 11.02
CA VAL A 67 8.40 -3.30 11.74
C VAL A 67 9.79 -3.25 11.12
N GLY A 68 9.89 -3.33 9.80
CA GLY A 68 11.17 -3.25 9.09
C GLY A 68 11.93 -1.96 9.39
N VAL A 69 11.26 -0.80 9.33
CA VAL A 69 11.86 0.50 9.69
C VAL A 69 12.30 0.51 11.15
N GLY A 70 11.49 -0.02 12.08
CA GLY A 70 11.88 -0.17 13.48
C GLY A 70 13.17 -0.98 13.65
N LEU A 71 13.27 -2.13 12.96
CA LEU A 71 14.45 -2.99 13.01
C LEU A 71 15.72 -2.33 12.45
N VAL A 72 15.60 -1.41 11.48
CA VAL A 72 16.75 -0.63 10.95
C VAL A 72 17.44 0.18 12.05
N HIS A 73 16.72 0.55 13.11
CA HIS A 73 17.27 1.28 14.27
C HIS A 73 17.72 0.39 15.43
N THR A 74 17.86 -0.92 15.19
CA THR A 74 18.32 -1.90 16.18
C THR A 74 19.58 -2.63 15.70
N GLY A 75 20.04 -3.65 16.43
CA GLY A 75 21.10 -4.56 15.95
C GLY A 75 20.70 -5.42 14.75
N ALA A 76 19.42 -5.46 14.36
CA ALA A 76 18.89 -6.30 13.28
C ALA A 76 18.74 -5.54 11.94
N VAL A 77 19.70 -4.67 11.61
CA VAL A 77 19.62 -3.75 10.45
C VAL A 77 19.32 -4.47 9.15
N ALA A 78 20.05 -5.55 8.83
CA ALA A 78 19.87 -6.29 7.58
C ALA A 78 18.46 -6.88 7.44
N SER A 79 17.91 -7.44 8.52
CA SER A 79 16.53 -7.94 8.57
C SER A 79 15.52 -6.81 8.37
N GLY A 80 15.75 -5.66 9.01
CA GLY A 80 14.89 -4.48 8.84
C GLY A 80 14.84 -4.00 7.39
N VAL A 81 16.01 -3.84 6.75
CA VAL A 81 16.10 -3.45 5.34
C VAL A 81 15.40 -4.45 4.43
N ALA A 82 15.61 -5.76 4.63
CA ALA A 82 14.98 -6.79 3.81
C ALA A 82 13.45 -6.73 3.88
N VAL A 83 12.88 -6.56 5.09
CA VAL A 83 11.44 -6.45 5.28
C VAL A 83 10.87 -5.19 4.63
N VAL A 84 11.55 -4.04 4.75
CA VAL A 84 11.10 -2.79 4.12
C VAL A 84 11.10 -2.90 2.60
N VAL A 85 12.20 -3.40 2.02
CA VAL A 85 12.33 -3.55 0.56
C VAL A 85 11.27 -4.52 0.03
N PHE A 86 11.07 -5.66 0.70
CA PHE A 86 10.04 -6.62 0.30
C PHE A 86 8.63 -6.01 0.34
N GLY A 87 8.26 -5.36 1.45
CA GLY A 87 6.97 -4.69 1.58
C GLY A 87 6.75 -3.63 0.50
N CYS A 88 7.74 -2.75 0.28
CA CYS A 88 7.68 -1.74 -0.78
C CYS A 88 7.60 -2.36 -2.18
N ALA A 89 8.33 -3.46 -2.43
CA ALA A 89 8.29 -4.15 -3.72
C ALA A 89 6.89 -4.75 -3.99
N CYS A 90 6.26 -5.35 -3.00
CA CYS A 90 4.88 -5.83 -3.12
C CYS A 90 3.91 -4.69 -3.47
N MET A 91 3.99 -3.55 -2.78
CA MET A 91 3.17 -2.37 -3.05
C MET A 91 3.38 -1.82 -4.47
N LEU A 92 4.64 -1.70 -4.91
CA LEU A 92 5.01 -1.27 -6.26
C LEU A 92 4.46 -2.24 -7.32
N MET A 93 4.68 -3.54 -7.14
CA MET A 93 4.20 -4.55 -8.09
C MET A 93 2.67 -4.61 -8.16
N ALA A 94 1.97 -4.46 -7.03
CA ALA A 94 0.51 -4.33 -7.01
C ALA A 94 0.04 -3.08 -7.78
N ALA A 95 0.76 -1.96 -7.65
CA ALA A 95 0.48 -0.75 -8.42
C ALA A 95 0.58 -0.96 -9.95
N LEU A 96 1.59 -1.72 -10.38
CA LEU A 96 1.79 -2.10 -11.77
C LEU A 96 0.68 -3.03 -12.28
N VAL A 97 0.27 -4.01 -11.48
CA VAL A 97 -0.88 -4.89 -11.80
C VAL A 97 -2.18 -4.09 -11.90
N LEU A 98 -2.39 -3.10 -11.03
CA LEU A 98 -3.61 -2.28 -11.06
C LEU A 98 -3.72 -1.46 -12.35
N VAL A 99 -2.65 -0.77 -12.76
CA VAL A 99 -2.68 0.06 -13.98
C VAL A 99 -2.71 -0.79 -15.25
N SER A 100 -2.11 -1.99 -15.23
CA SER A 100 -2.15 -2.90 -16.38
C SER A 100 -3.55 -3.50 -16.58
N SER A 101 -4.30 -3.70 -15.49
CA SER A 101 -5.66 -4.23 -15.51
C SER A 101 -6.67 -3.21 -16.01
N ASN A 102 -6.52 -1.94 -15.63
CA ASN A 102 -7.37 -0.86 -16.14
C ASN A 102 -6.66 0.49 -16.05
N ARG A 103 -6.43 1.14 -17.20
CA ARG A 103 -5.74 2.44 -17.27
C ARG A 103 -6.48 3.57 -16.56
N HIS A 104 -7.77 3.43 -16.28
CA HIS A 104 -8.53 4.36 -15.45
C HIS A 104 -7.91 4.54 -14.05
N PHE A 105 -7.21 3.53 -13.53
CA PHE A 105 -6.57 3.57 -12.23
C PHE A 105 -5.15 4.14 -12.21
N LEU A 106 -4.66 4.74 -13.32
CA LEU A 106 -3.30 5.32 -13.38
C LEU A 106 -2.98 6.21 -12.18
N ARG A 107 -3.89 7.11 -11.80
CA ARG A 107 -3.69 8.01 -10.66
C ARG A 107 -3.58 7.24 -9.33
N ALA A 108 -4.43 6.23 -9.13
CA ALA A 108 -4.40 5.41 -7.92
C ALA A 108 -3.10 4.59 -7.86
N SER A 109 -2.67 4.01 -8.98
CA SER A 109 -1.39 3.32 -9.10
C SER A 109 -0.19 4.21 -8.79
N LEU A 110 -0.20 5.46 -9.26
CA LEU A 110 0.87 6.42 -8.93
C LEU A 110 0.90 6.72 -7.42
N VAL A 111 -0.25 6.96 -6.81
CA VAL A 111 -0.34 7.24 -5.36
C VAL A 111 0.20 6.09 -4.53
N GLN A 112 -0.12 4.84 -4.89
CA GLN A 112 0.31 3.68 -4.10
C GLN A 112 1.72 3.17 -4.44
N GLY A 113 2.22 3.39 -5.66
CA GLY A 113 3.48 2.81 -6.15
C GLY A 113 4.68 3.77 -6.18
N ALA A 114 4.48 5.09 -6.25
CA ALA A 114 5.60 6.03 -6.40
C ALA A 114 6.51 6.10 -5.16
N LEU A 115 5.93 6.17 -3.96
CA LEU A 115 6.70 6.25 -2.72
C LEU A 115 7.45 4.93 -2.41
N PRO A 116 6.86 3.73 -2.59
CA PRO A 116 7.62 2.49 -2.52
C PRO A 116 8.80 2.44 -3.50
N LEU A 117 8.62 2.91 -4.74
CA LEU A 117 9.71 2.98 -5.72
C LEU A 117 10.86 3.85 -5.22
N LEU A 118 10.56 5.05 -4.70
CA LEU A 118 11.57 5.95 -4.14
C LEU A 118 12.27 5.34 -2.92
N ALA A 119 11.53 4.65 -2.04
CA ALA A 119 12.10 3.96 -0.89
C ALA A 119 13.11 2.88 -1.32
N ILE A 120 12.79 2.09 -2.35
CA ILE A 120 13.69 1.06 -2.89
C ILE A 120 14.91 1.70 -3.57
N ALA A 121 14.69 2.70 -4.42
CA ALA A 121 15.77 3.35 -5.18
C ALA A 121 16.82 4.01 -4.26
N LEU A 122 16.40 4.49 -3.09
CA LEU A 122 17.24 5.19 -2.13
C LEU A 122 17.76 4.30 -1.00
N VAL A 123 17.52 2.99 -1.04
CA VAL A 123 17.83 2.09 0.08
C VAL A 123 19.33 1.94 0.36
N ALA A 124 20.15 1.99 -0.70
CA ALA A 124 21.60 1.78 -0.66
C ALA A 124 22.42 3.08 -0.57
N PHE A 125 21.76 4.23 -0.77
CA PHE A 125 22.30 5.55 -0.47
C PHE A 125 21.99 5.91 0.99
#